data_AF-A0A2I1H4D9-F1
#
_entry.id   AF-A0A2I1H4D9-F1
#
_cell.length_a   1.000
_cell.length_b   1.000
_cell.length_c   1.000
_cell.angle_alpha   90.00
_cell.angle_beta   90.00
_cell.angle_gamma   90.00
#
_symmetry.space_group_name_H-M   'P 1'
#
loop_
_entity.id
_entity.type
_entity.pdbx_description
1 polymer ?
#
loop_
_entity_poly.entity_id
_entity_poly.type
_entity_poly.pdbx_seq_one_letter_code
_entity_poly.pdbx_strand_id
1 'polypeptide(L)'
;MQLTQALQIKVDKINELEQKLINLDQERIKKLQNKRKELSEIEKELLNKLTSGENTKEIHKEEAKQKEINELQQELSRTLASYNINRKKQVFNQVNNFLKVKGDFLTLREEAIKKLQNCCNHLESSINKERNTIGSIRDIKTSKLTDKYTREFQSILVKYNVELLELDKNYYSLKKIVKENKELDVSLMIENILKLNSFNLDKYKIFKFATNSQEGTRNQLNPNMMAEDINSLKKNLNELKLELDQEKKELKKI
;
A
#
# COMPACT_ATOMS: atom_id res chain seq x y z
N MET A 1 1.45 -14.91 -18.35
CA MET A 1 0.28 -14.17 -17.83
C MET A 1 -0.50 -14.96 -16.78
N GLN A 2 -0.75 -16.26 -16.96
CA GLN A 2 -1.53 -17.09 -16.02
C GLN A 2 -0.90 -17.25 -14.61
N LEU A 3 0.43 -17.35 -14.49
CA LEU A 3 1.08 -17.57 -13.19
C LEU A 3 0.94 -16.39 -12.23
N THR A 4 1.15 -15.15 -12.70
CA THR A 4 1.02 -13.94 -11.88
C THR A 4 -0.41 -13.75 -11.39
N GLN A 5 -1.40 -13.98 -12.26
CA GLN A 5 -2.82 -13.93 -11.89
C GLN A 5 -3.17 -15.01 -10.86
N ALA A 6 -2.70 -16.24 -11.05
CA ALA A 6 -2.93 -17.34 -10.11
C ALA A 6 -2.28 -17.06 -8.74
N LEU A 7 -1.09 -16.46 -8.71
CA LEU A 7 -0.44 -16.04 -7.46
C LEU A 7 -1.24 -14.94 -6.77
N GLN A 8 -1.73 -13.94 -7.51
CA GLN A 8 -2.55 -12.86 -6.93
C GLN A 8 -3.83 -13.40 -6.30
N ILE A 9 -4.55 -14.30 -7.00
CA ILE A 9 -5.76 -14.95 -6.47
C ILE A 9 -5.47 -15.68 -5.15
N LYS A 10 -4.32 -16.37 -5.06
CA LYS A 10 -3.91 -17.05 -3.82
C LYS A 10 -3.61 -16.05 -2.70
N VAL A 11 -2.91 -14.95 -2.99
CA VAL A 11 -2.63 -13.89 -2.01
C VAL A 11 -3.93 -13.27 -1.50
N ASP A 12 -4.86 -12.96 -2.39
CA ASP A 12 -6.16 -12.39 -2.04
C ASP A 12 -6.96 -13.37 -1.16
N LYS A 13 -6.92 -14.66 -1.49
CA LYS A 13 -7.59 -15.68 -0.68
C LYS A 13 -6.98 -15.85 0.70
N ILE A 14 -5.65 -15.78 0.82
CA ILE A 14 -4.95 -15.79 2.11
C ILE A 14 -5.39 -14.58 2.94
N ASN A 15 -5.40 -13.39 2.36
CA ASN A 15 -5.83 -12.17 3.03
C ASN A 15 -7.28 -12.27 3.55
N GLU A 16 -8.19 -12.85 2.75
CA GLU A 16 -9.58 -13.08 3.15
C GLU A 16 -9.67 -14.03 4.36
N LEU A 17 -8.89 -15.12 4.35
CA LEU A 17 -8.86 -16.09 5.45
C LEU A 17 -8.22 -15.51 6.72
N GLU A 18 -7.15 -14.73 6.60
CA GLU A 18 -6.53 -14.02 7.71
C GLU A 18 -7.51 -13.04 8.36
N GLN A 19 -8.29 -12.30 7.56
CA GLN A 19 -9.33 -11.41 8.08
C GLN A 19 -10.44 -12.17 8.80
N LYS A 20 -10.89 -13.31 8.25
CA LYS A 20 -11.90 -14.16 8.92
C LYS A 20 -11.41 -14.67 10.26
N LEU A 21 -10.15 -15.07 10.35
CA LEU A 21 -9.53 -15.52 11.60
C LEU A 21 -9.51 -14.39 12.65
N ILE A 22 -9.11 -13.18 12.24
CA ILE A 22 -9.11 -11.99 13.12
C ILE A 22 -10.53 -11.70 13.65
N ASN A 23 -11.54 -11.76 12.78
CA ASN A 23 -12.93 -11.53 13.18
C ASN A 23 -13.44 -12.59 14.17
N LEU A 24 -13.10 -13.86 13.96
CA LEU A 24 -13.46 -14.96 14.86
C LEU A 24 -12.80 -14.80 16.24
N ASP A 25 -11.51 -14.44 16.27
CA ASP A 25 -10.78 -14.15 17.51
C ASP A 25 -11.43 -12.97 18.25
N GLN A 26 -11.82 -11.91 17.53
CA GLN A 26 -12.51 -10.75 18.11
C GLN A 26 -13.86 -11.13 18.75
N GLU A 27 -14.67 -11.95 18.07
CA GLU A 27 -15.93 -12.44 18.63
C GLU A 27 -15.71 -13.31 19.86
N ARG A 28 -14.70 -14.20 19.84
CA ARG A 28 -14.35 -15.05 20.98
C ARG A 28 -13.89 -14.20 22.17
N ILE A 29 -13.04 -13.21 21.95
CA ILE A 29 -12.61 -12.25 22.99
C ILE A 29 -13.81 -11.58 23.63
N LYS A 30 -14.76 -11.09 22.83
CA LYS A 30 -15.98 -10.44 23.34
C LYS A 30 -16.82 -11.38 24.21
N LYS A 31 -17.00 -12.64 23.78
CA LYS A 31 -17.73 -13.66 24.55
C LYS A 31 -17.02 -13.98 25.87
N LEU A 32 -15.70 -14.19 25.84
CA LEU A 32 -14.91 -14.46 27.04
C LEU A 32 -14.93 -13.30 28.03
N GLN A 33 -14.86 -12.05 27.54
CA GLN A 33 -14.96 -10.86 28.39
C GLN A 33 -16.34 -10.74 29.07
N ASN A 34 -17.43 -11.02 28.35
CA ASN A 34 -18.77 -11.01 28.94
C ASN A 34 -18.91 -12.10 30.02
N LYS A 35 -18.51 -13.34 29.71
CA LYS A 35 -18.56 -14.45 30.68
C LYS A 35 -17.73 -14.16 31.93
N ARG A 36 -16.55 -13.54 31.77
CA ARG A 36 -15.71 -13.12 32.90
C ARG A 36 -16.42 -12.09 33.80
N LYS A 37 -17.14 -11.12 33.21
CA LYS A 37 -17.89 -10.11 33.97
C LYS A 37 -19.03 -10.74 34.77
N GLU A 38 -19.83 -11.58 34.13
CA GLU A 38 -20.93 -12.32 34.77
C GLU A 38 -20.43 -13.15 35.95
N LEU A 39 -19.33 -13.90 35.78
CA LEU A 39 -18.75 -14.69 36.87
C LEU A 39 -18.20 -13.82 38.02
N SER A 40 -17.59 -12.67 37.71
CA SER A 40 -17.08 -11.76 38.73
C SER A 40 -18.22 -11.09 39.53
N GLU A 41 -19.37 -10.84 38.90
CA GLU A 41 -20.56 -10.35 39.60
C GLU A 41 -21.12 -11.41 40.56
N ILE A 42 -21.20 -12.66 40.10
CA ILE A 42 -21.63 -13.80 40.92
C ILE A 42 -20.68 -14.02 42.12
N GLU A 43 -19.38 -13.90 41.91
CA GLU A 43 -18.36 -14.00 42.97
C GLU A 43 -18.52 -12.91 44.02
N LYS A 44 -18.76 -11.65 43.60
CA LYS A 44 -19.05 -10.55 44.53
C LYS A 44 -20.32 -10.78 45.34
N GLU A 45 -21.39 -11.28 44.70
CA GLU A 45 -22.65 -11.56 45.40
C GLU A 45 -22.49 -12.65 46.47
N LEU A 46 -21.74 -13.71 46.16
CA LEU A 46 -21.40 -14.75 47.14
C LEU A 46 -20.57 -14.22 48.31
N LEU A 47 -19.54 -13.42 48.03
CA LEU A 47 -18.67 -12.85 49.06
C LEU A 47 -19.47 -11.97 50.03
N ASN A 48 -20.43 -11.20 49.51
CA ASN A 48 -21.35 -10.38 50.33
C ASN A 48 -22.25 -11.24 51.22
N LYS A 49 -22.78 -12.37 50.71
CA LYS A 49 -23.59 -13.31 51.52
C LYS A 49 -22.76 -13.94 52.65
N LEU A 50 -21.52 -14.35 52.36
CA LEU A 50 -20.62 -14.93 53.36
C LEU A 50 -20.21 -13.94 54.45
N THR A 51 -19.91 -12.70 54.09
CA THR A 51 -19.59 -11.64 55.06
C THR A 51 -20.79 -11.24 55.93
N SER A 52 -22.03 -11.49 55.46
CA SER A 52 -23.24 -11.27 56.25
C SER A 52 -23.57 -12.38 57.26
N GLY A 53 -22.83 -13.50 57.26
CA GLY A 53 -22.98 -14.60 58.22
C GLY A 53 -24.03 -15.67 57.85
N GLU A 54 -24.52 -15.69 56.61
CA GLU A 54 -25.40 -16.75 56.09
C GLU A 54 -24.63 -18.08 55.85
N ASN A 55 -25.27 -19.21 56.18
CA ASN A 55 -24.82 -20.60 56.16
C ASN A 55 -23.52 -20.95 55.36
N THR A 56 -22.47 -21.41 56.06
CA THR A 56 -21.10 -21.66 55.55
C THR A 56 -20.88 -22.95 54.74
N LYS A 57 -21.93 -23.56 54.17
CA LYS A 57 -21.80 -24.76 53.32
C LYS A 57 -21.32 -24.47 51.88
N GLU A 58 -21.16 -23.20 51.49
CA GLU A 58 -20.84 -22.81 50.10
C GLU A 58 -19.35 -22.60 49.81
N ILE A 59 -18.43 -22.78 50.77
CA ILE A 59 -16.99 -22.50 50.59
C ILE A 59 -16.36 -23.32 49.44
N HIS A 60 -16.71 -24.60 49.27
CA HIS A 60 -16.21 -25.41 48.14
C HIS A 60 -16.75 -24.98 46.77
N LYS A 61 -17.90 -24.30 46.74
CA LYS A 61 -18.51 -23.76 45.51
C LYS A 61 -17.76 -22.52 45.03
N GLU A 62 -17.05 -21.84 45.93
CA GLU A 62 -16.26 -20.64 45.66
C GLU A 62 -14.88 -20.99 45.08
N GLU A 63 -14.20 -22.01 45.62
CA GLU A 63 -12.95 -22.54 45.03
C GLU A 63 -13.13 -23.00 43.57
N ALA A 64 -14.25 -23.67 43.27
CA ALA A 64 -14.57 -24.10 41.91
C ALA A 64 -14.79 -22.92 40.96
N LYS A 65 -15.46 -21.85 41.42
CA LYS A 65 -15.67 -20.63 40.63
C LYS A 65 -14.39 -19.83 40.41
N GLN A 66 -13.56 -19.71 41.45
CA GLN A 66 -12.26 -19.07 41.35
C GLN A 66 -11.36 -19.79 40.32
N LYS A 67 -11.41 -21.13 40.30
CA LYS A 67 -10.73 -21.95 39.29
C LYS A 67 -11.28 -21.67 37.89
N GLU A 68 -12.59 -21.62 37.70
CA GLU A 68 -13.21 -21.27 36.40
C GLU A 68 -12.81 -19.86 35.92
N ILE A 69 -12.79 -18.87 36.82
CA ILE A 69 -12.34 -17.50 36.51
C ILE A 69 -10.86 -17.51 36.06
N ASN A 70 -10.00 -18.25 36.75
CA ASN A 70 -8.59 -18.35 36.41
C ASN A 70 -8.39 -19.03 35.04
N GLU A 71 -9.15 -20.08 34.74
CA GLU A 71 -9.14 -20.76 33.43
C GLU A 71 -9.59 -19.81 32.30
N LEU A 72 -10.66 -19.03 32.51
CA LEU A 72 -11.13 -18.03 31.55
C LEU A 72 -10.14 -16.89 31.33
N GLN A 73 -9.47 -16.42 32.39
CA GLN A 73 -8.42 -15.41 32.27
C GLN A 73 -7.24 -15.94 31.44
N GLN A 74 -6.88 -17.21 31.65
CA GLN A 74 -5.83 -17.86 30.87
C GLN A 74 -6.22 -18.01 29.40
N GLU A 75 -7.45 -18.43 29.11
CA GLU A 75 -7.98 -18.55 27.75
C GLU A 75 -8.07 -17.18 27.05
N LEU A 76 -8.56 -16.16 27.74
CA LEU A 76 -8.64 -14.80 27.23
C LEU A 76 -7.25 -14.25 26.90
N SER A 77 -6.27 -14.49 27.77
CA SER A 77 -4.87 -14.07 27.53
C SER A 77 -4.27 -14.75 26.30
N ARG A 78 -4.48 -16.07 26.13
CA ARG A 78 -4.04 -16.81 24.94
C ARG A 78 -4.72 -16.28 23.67
N THR A 79 -6.02 -16.04 23.72
CA THR A 79 -6.80 -15.57 22.57
C THR A 79 -6.40 -14.15 22.18
N LEU A 80 -6.18 -13.25 23.14
CA LEU A 80 -5.68 -11.89 22.90
C LEU A 80 -4.27 -11.90 22.27
N ALA A 81 -3.39 -12.78 22.74
CA ALA A 81 -2.06 -12.94 22.16
C ALA A 81 -2.15 -13.39 20.69
N SER A 82 -2.95 -14.41 20.39
CA SER A 82 -3.22 -14.88 19.00
C SER A 82 -3.78 -13.75 18.14
N TYR A 83 -4.83 -13.08 18.61
CA TYR A 83 -5.48 -11.97 17.92
C TYR A 83 -4.49 -10.87 17.53
N ASN A 84 -3.66 -10.45 18.47
CA ASN A 84 -2.64 -9.42 18.23
C ASN A 84 -1.55 -9.89 17.27
N ILE A 85 -1.09 -11.14 17.37
CA ILE A 85 -0.11 -11.72 16.45
C ILE A 85 -0.66 -11.73 15.01
N ASN A 86 -1.91 -12.17 14.84
CA ASN A 86 -2.56 -12.25 13.53
C ASN A 86 -2.73 -10.86 12.89
N ARG A 87 -3.16 -9.87 13.66
CA ARG A 87 -3.26 -8.46 13.21
C ARG A 87 -1.89 -7.90 12.81
N LYS A 88 -0.85 -8.11 13.63
CA LYS A 88 0.53 -7.69 13.31
C LYS A 88 0.99 -8.30 11.98
N LYS A 89 0.77 -9.60 11.81
CA LYS A 89 1.12 -10.31 10.57
C LYS A 89 0.39 -9.72 9.36
N GLN A 90 -0.91 -9.45 9.47
CA GLN A 90 -1.70 -8.83 8.41
C GLN A 90 -1.13 -7.46 7.99
N VAL A 91 -0.79 -6.62 8.96
CA VAL A 91 -0.18 -5.30 8.71
C VAL A 91 1.14 -5.45 7.96
N PHE A 92 2.03 -6.35 8.42
CA PHE A 92 3.32 -6.59 7.76
C PHE A 92 3.17 -7.17 6.34
N ASN A 93 2.21 -8.06 6.12
CA ASN A 93 1.92 -8.58 4.77
C ASN A 93 1.56 -7.44 3.81
N GLN A 94 0.73 -6.49 4.26
CA GLN A 94 0.35 -5.33 3.43
C GLN A 94 1.51 -4.37 3.20
N VAL A 95 2.37 -4.15 4.19
CA VAL A 95 3.60 -3.37 4.02
C VAL A 95 4.50 -4.01 2.97
N ASN A 96 4.73 -5.32 3.06
CA ASN A 96 5.57 -6.05 2.10
C ASN A 96 5.01 -5.97 0.67
N ASN A 97 3.69 -6.10 0.51
CA ASN A 97 3.03 -5.94 -0.78
C ASN A 97 3.21 -4.51 -1.33
N PHE A 98 2.97 -3.49 -0.51
CA PHE A 98 3.15 -2.10 -0.90
C PHE A 98 4.59 -1.79 -1.32
N LEU A 99 5.59 -2.21 -0.54
CA LEU A 99 7.00 -2.00 -0.87
C LEU A 99 7.41 -2.69 -2.17
N LYS A 100 6.85 -3.87 -2.44
CA LYS A 100 7.07 -4.59 -3.69
C LYS A 100 6.48 -3.81 -4.87
N VAL A 101 5.21 -3.43 -4.79
CA VAL A 101 4.53 -2.65 -5.85
C VAL A 101 5.24 -1.31 -6.08
N LYS A 102 5.68 -0.63 -5.02
CA LYS A 102 6.48 0.59 -5.09
C LYS A 102 7.81 0.34 -5.82
N GLY A 103 8.50 -0.76 -5.53
CA GLY A 103 9.72 -1.16 -6.25
C GLY A 103 9.50 -1.48 -7.73
N ASP A 104 8.46 -2.25 -8.04
CA ASP A 104 8.07 -2.60 -9.42
C ASP A 104 7.73 -1.34 -10.22
N PHE A 105 6.99 -0.40 -9.62
CA PHE A 105 6.69 0.90 -10.20
C PHE A 105 7.94 1.72 -10.53
N LEU A 106 8.95 1.76 -9.64
CA LEU A 106 10.20 2.47 -9.92
C LEU A 106 10.98 1.84 -11.08
N THR A 107 10.94 0.51 -11.19
CA THR A 107 11.56 -0.23 -12.30
C THR A 107 10.88 0.11 -13.63
N LEU A 108 9.54 0.13 -13.64
CA LEU A 108 8.74 0.53 -14.80
C LEU A 108 9.00 1.98 -15.20
N ARG A 109 9.11 2.89 -14.23
CA ARG A 109 9.47 4.28 -14.51
C ARG A 109 10.85 4.39 -15.17
N GLU A 110 11.83 3.62 -14.70
CA GLU A 110 13.16 3.60 -15.31
C GLU A 110 13.11 3.12 -16.78
N GLU A 111 12.31 2.08 -17.05
CA GLU A 111 12.08 1.61 -18.42
C GLU A 111 11.37 2.67 -19.28
N ALA A 112 10.35 3.34 -18.74
CA ALA A 112 9.63 4.41 -19.43
C ALA A 112 10.59 5.56 -19.78
N ILE A 113 11.44 6.00 -18.84
CA ILE A 113 12.46 7.02 -19.09
C ILE A 113 13.38 6.61 -20.25
N LYS A 114 13.89 5.37 -20.26
CA LYS A 114 14.74 4.88 -21.35
C LYS A 114 14.03 4.92 -22.71
N LYS A 115 12.76 4.50 -22.76
CA LYS A 115 11.95 4.54 -23.98
C LYS A 115 11.69 5.97 -24.46
N LEU A 116 11.36 6.89 -23.55
CA LEU A 116 11.16 8.31 -23.86
C LEU A 116 12.44 8.95 -24.40
N GLN A 117 13.60 8.65 -23.79
CA GLN A 117 14.90 9.13 -24.29
C GLN A 117 15.20 8.60 -25.70
N ASN A 118 14.96 7.31 -25.95
CA ASN A 118 15.16 6.74 -27.28
C ASN A 118 14.24 7.40 -28.32
N CYS A 119 12.98 7.68 -27.95
CA CYS A 119 12.04 8.43 -28.78
C CYS A 119 12.62 9.81 -29.16
N CYS A 120 13.14 10.58 -28.19
CA CYS A 120 13.77 11.88 -28.45
C CYS A 120 15.03 11.75 -29.34
N ASN A 121 15.90 10.79 -29.07
CA ASN A 121 17.13 10.57 -29.85
C ASN A 121 16.82 10.20 -31.31
N HIS A 122 15.78 9.39 -31.52
CA HIS A 122 15.32 9.02 -32.86
C HIS A 122 14.70 10.20 -33.61
N LEU A 123 13.92 11.05 -32.93
CA LEU A 123 13.39 12.29 -33.50
C LEU A 123 14.55 13.19 -33.94
N GLU A 124 15.51 13.47 -33.06
CA GLU A 124 16.67 14.31 -33.34
C GLU A 124 17.50 13.77 -34.51
N SER A 125 17.81 12.47 -34.50
CA SER A 125 18.55 11.82 -35.60
C SER A 125 17.79 11.92 -36.93
N SER A 126 16.46 11.75 -36.91
CA SER A 126 15.64 11.82 -38.11
C SER A 126 15.56 13.24 -38.67
N ILE A 127 15.43 14.25 -37.81
CA ILE A 127 15.46 15.66 -38.21
C ILE A 127 16.83 16.03 -38.80
N ASN A 128 17.92 15.60 -38.17
CA ASN A 128 19.27 15.88 -38.66
C ASN A 128 19.54 15.31 -40.06
N LYS A 129 18.93 14.17 -40.42
CA LYS A 129 19.02 13.60 -41.78
C LYS A 129 18.32 14.45 -42.84
N GLU A 130 17.31 15.24 -42.45
CA GLU A 130 16.56 16.11 -43.35
C GLU A 130 17.17 17.52 -43.49
N ARG A 131 18.32 17.78 -42.83
CA ARG A 131 18.95 19.10 -42.76
C ARG A 131 19.38 19.66 -44.12
N ASN A 132 19.72 18.79 -45.08
CA ASN A 132 20.18 19.17 -46.43
C ASN A 132 19.02 19.34 -47.44
N THR A 133 17.77 19.14 -47.02
CA THR A 133 16.60 19.26 -47.87
C THR A 133 16.17 20.74 -48.03
N ILE A 134 15.60 21.11 -49.19
CA ILE A 134 15.07 22.46 -49.47
C ILE A 134 14.10 22.90 -48.36
N GLY A 135 14.15 24.18 -47.94
CA GLY A 135 13.41 24.74 -46.79
C GLY A 135 11.97 24.25 -46.62
N SER A 136 11.11 24.51 -47.60
CA SER A 136 9.69 24.13 -47.54
C SER A 136 9.46 22.61 -47.46
N ILE A 137 10.29 21.81 -48.13
CA ILE A 137 10.20 20.35 -48.09
C ILE A 137 10.70 19.82 -46.75
N ARG A 138 11.76 20.42 -46.19
CA ARG A 138 12.32 20.11 -44.87
C ARG A 138 11.31 20.37 -43.76
N ASP A 139 10.59 21.49 -43.81
CA ASP A 139 9.60 21.85 -42.79
C ASP A 139 8.44 20.86 -42.75
N ILE A 140 7.91 20.48 -43.92
CA ILE A 140 6.84 19.46 -44.05
C ILE A 140 7.30 18.11 -43.49
N LYS A 141 8.52 17.67 -43.82
CA LYS A 141 9.06 16.39 -43.33
C LYS A 141 9.33 16.42 -41.82
N THR A 142 9.87 17.52 -41.32
CA THR A 142 10.16 17.72 -39.89
C THR A 142 8.87 17.70 -39.07
N SER A 143 7.82 18.39 -39.53
CA SER A 143 6.50 18.36 -38.87
C SER A 143 5.94 16.94 -38.80
N LYS A 144 6.01 16.16 -39.90
CA LYS A 144 5.53 14.77 -39.92
C LYS A 144 6.31 13.87 -38.95
N LEU A 145 7.62 14.08 -38.82
CA LEU A 145 8.46 13.37 -37.85
C LEU A 145 8.06 13.75 -36.42
N THR A 146 7.93 15.05 -36.12
CA THR A 146 7.49 15.54 -34.81
C THR A 146 6.13 14.97 -34.42
N ASP A 147 5.16 14.91 -35.34
CA ASP A 147 3.84 14.31 -35.09
C ASP A 147 3.92 12.81 -34.79
N LYS A 148 4.80 12.08 -35.49
CA LYS A 148 5.00 10.65 -35.26
C LYS A 148 5.57 10.41 -33.86
N TYR A 149 6.66 11.09 -33.52
CA TYR A 149 7.34 10.89 -32.24
C TYR A 149 6.58 11.51 -31.06
N THR A 150 5.78 12.56 -31.26
CA THR A 150 4.84 13.07 -30.25
C THR A 150 3.84 11.99 -29.85
N ARG A 151 3.24 11.30 -30.83
CA ARG A 151 2.30 10.20 -30.56
C ARG A 151 2.95 9.02 -29.85
N GLU A 152 4.17 8.65 -30.25
CA GLU A 152 4.94 7.59 -29.60
C GLU A 152 5.27 7.96 -28.14
N PHE A 153 5.74 9.19 -27.90
CA PHE A 153 6.02 9.72 -26.57
C PHE A 153 4.79 9.67 -25.68
N GLN A 154 3.66 10.21 -26.14
CA GLN A 154 2.38 10.19 -25.41
C GLN A 154 1.90 8.77 -25.13
N SER A 155 2.05 7.84 -26.08
CA SER A 155 1.67 6.43 -25.88
C SER A 155 2.49 5.76 -24.77
N ILE A 156 3.77 6.09 -24.64
CA ILE A 156 4.62 5.59 -23.54
C ILE A 156 4.10 6.11 -22.20
N LEU A 157 3.69 7.38 -22.14
CA LEU A 157 3.17 7.99 -20.91
C LEU A 157 1.81 7.45 -20.50
N VAL A 158 0.89 7.25 -21.46
CA VAL A 158 -0.42 6.66 -21.18
C VAL A 158 -0.26 5.28 -20.57
N LYS A 159 0.64 4.46 -21.12
CA LYS A 159 0.95 3.14 -20.56
C LYS A 159 1.41 3.30 -19.11
N TYR A 160 2.46 4.09 -18.90
CA TYR A 160 3.06 4.38 -17.59
C TYR A 160 2.05 4.85 -16.51
N ASN A 161 1.04 5.63 -16.90
CA ASN A 161 0.00 6.11 -15.98
C ASN A 161 -0.92 4.99 -15.47
N VAL A 162 -1.10 3.90 -16.23
CA VAL A 162 -1.90 2.75 -15.79
C VAL A 162 -1.23 2.09 -14.59
N GLU A 163 0.10 1.95 -14.57
CA GLU A 163 0.79 1.32 -13.45
C GLU A 163 0.88 2.24 -12.21
N LEU A 164 0.79 3.56 -12.38
CA LEU A 164 0.63 4.49 -11.26
C LEU A 164 -0.67 4.24 -10.49
N LEU A 165 -1.75 3.88 -11.17
CA LEU A 165 -3.03 3.54 -10.52
C LEU A 165 -2.91 2.31 -9.62
N GLU A 166 -2.03 1.36 -9.96
CA GLU A 166 -1.80 0.17 -9.15
C GLU A 166 -1.08 0.51 -7.84
N LEU A 167 -0.09 1.43 -7.89
CA LEU A 167 0.56 1.95 -6.69
C LEU A 167 -0.44 2.66 -5.76
N ASP A 168 -1.33 3.46 -6.32
CA ASP A 168 -2.36 4.21 -5.58
C ASP A 168 -3.32 3.26 -4.85
N LYS A 169 -3.82 2.22 -5.53
CA LYS A 169 -4.67 1.19 -4.92
C LYS A 169 -3.99 0.49 -3.74
N ASN A 170 -2.73 0.09 -3.91
CA ASN A 170 -1.97 -0.61 -2.87
C ASN A 170 -1.71 0.32 -1.67
N TYR A 171 -1.44 1.60 -1.92
CA TYR A 171 -1.32 2.60 -0.86
C TYR A 171 -2.62 2.73 -0.04
N TYR A 172 -3.78 2.90 -0.67
CA TYR A 172 -5.05 3.02 0.06
C TYR A 172 -5.43 1.75 0.81
N SER A 173 -5.11 0.57 0.24
CA SER A 173 -5.27 -0.71 0.92
C SER A 173 -4.44 -0.77 2.21
N LEU A 174 -3.15 -0.41 2.14
CA LEU A 174 -2.27 -0.36 3.30
C LEU A 174 -2.77 0.65 4.35
N LYS A 175 -3.14 1.86 3.93
CA LYS A 175 -3.67 2.90 4.82
C LYS A 175 -4.89 2.43 5.60
N LYS A 176 -5.80 1.73 4.92
CA LYS A 176 -7.00 1.15 5.55
C LYS A 176 -6.61 0.15 6.63
N ILE A 177 -5.74 -0.81 6.31
CA ILE A 177 -5.34 -1.87 7.24
C ILE A 177 -4.57 -1.30 8.43
N VAL A 178 -3.69 -0.33 8.23
CA VAL A 178 -2.99 0.35 9.33
C VAL A 178 -3.98 1.08 10.24
N LYS A 179 -4.97 1.77 9.67
CA LYS A 179 -6.02 2.46 10.44
C LYS A 179 -6.90 1.52 11.26
N GLU A 180 -7.30 0.38 10.69
CA GLU A 180 -8.05 -0.68 11.39
C GLU A 180 -7.24 -1.30 12.54
N ASN A 181 -5.92 -1.21 12.47
CA ASN A 181 -4.98 -1.76 13.44
C ASN A 181 -4.26 -0.70 14.28
N LYS A 182 -4.81 0.51 14.41
CA LYS A 182 -4.19 1.66 15.12
C LYS A 182 -3.84 1.41 16.60
N GLU A 183 -4.43 0.39 17.21
CA GLU A 183 -4.16 -0.01 18.60
C GLU A 183 -2.82 -0.74 18.75
N LEU A 184 -2.23 -1.20 17.65
CA LEU A 184 -0.93 -1.84 17.67
C LEU A 184 0.17 -0.79 17.50
N ASP A 185 1.17 -0.81 18.39
CA ASP A 185 2.33 0.08 18.30
C ASP A 185 3.01 0.01 16.92
N VAL A 186 3.09 -1.19 16.34
CA VAL A 186 3.68 -1.41 15.02
C VAL A 186 2.94 -0.66 13.91
N SER A 187 1.61 -0.53 14.01
CA SER A 187 0.81 0.21 13.03
C SER A 187 1.14 1.70 13.07
N LEU A 188 1.30 2.26 14.26
CA LEU A 188 1.69 3.67 14.44
C LEU A 188 3.12 3.91 13.92
N MET A 189 4.04 2.99 14.17
CA MET A 189 5.40 3.07 13.60
C MET A 189 5.37 3.04 12.07
N ILE A 190 4.61 2.12 11.48
CA ILE A 190 4.46 1.99 10.02
C ILE A 190 3.82 3.24 9.41
N GLU A 191 2.78 3.77 10.05
CA GLU A 191 2.09 5.00 9.64
C GLU A 191 3.08 6.17 9.51
N ASN A 192 3.99 6.29 10.48
CA ASN A 192 5.01 7.33 10.52
C ASN A 192 6.14 7.10 9.50
N ILE A 193 6.69 5.88 9.44
CA ILE A 193 7.79 5.54 8.51
C ILE A 193 7.36 5.74 7.05
N LEU A 194 6.18 5.24 6.70
CA LEU A 194 5.63 5.33 5.35
C LEU A 194 4.83 6.61 5.09
N LYS A 195 4.78 7.52 6.07
CA LYS A 195 4.13 8.82 5.98
C LYS A 195 2.70 8.72 5.43
N LEU A 196 1.92 7.76 5.92
CA LEU A 196 0.61 7.43 5.34
C LEU A 196 -0.40 8.58 5.43
N ASN A 197 -0.18 9.58 6.27
CA ASN A 197 -1.06 10.76 6.35
C ASN A 197 -0.69 11.88 5.37
N SER A 198 0.55 11.90 4.86
CA SER A 198 1.04 12.95 3.96
C SER A 198 1.42 12.40 2.57
N PHE A 199 1.04 11.17 2.27
CA PHE A 199 1.18 10.61 0.93
C PHE A 199 0.45 11.49 -0.09
N ASN A 200 1.17 11.85 -1.15
CA ASN A 200 0.66 12.66 -2.22
C ASN A 200 0.96 11.97 -3.55
N LEU A 201 -0.08 11.49 -4.23
CA LEU A 201 0.04 10.86 -5.55
C LEU A 201 0.55 11.85 -6.60
N ASP A 202 0.32 13.16 -6.43
CA ASP A 202 0.80 14.18 -7.37
C ASP A 202 2.32 14.30 -7.38
N LYS A 203 3.02 13.88 -6.31
CA LYS A 203 4.48 13.72 -6.30
C LYS A 203 4.96 12.74 -7.39
N TYR A 204 4.09 11.84 -7.82
CA TYR A 204 4.35 10.86 -8.86
C TYR A 204 3.84 11.29 -10.24
N LYS A 205 2.94 12.29 -10.31
CA LYS A 205 2.41 12.87 -11.57
C LYS A 205 3.20 14.12 -11.93
N ILE A 206 4.37 13.92 -12.52
CA ILE A 206 5.34 14.99 -12.77
C ILE A 206 5.42 15.46 -14.22
N PHE A 207 4.47 15.06 -15.06
CA PHE A 207 4.38 15.54 -16.44
C PHE A 207 3.81 16.96 -16.45
N LYS A 208 4.56 17.88 -17.05
CA LYS A 208 4.17 19.29 -17.14
C LYS A 208 3.48 19.58 -18.47
N PHE A 209 3.89 18.91 -19.55
CA PHE A 209 3.42 19.20 -20.90
C PHE A 209 2.64 18.05 -21.53
N ALA A 210 3.08 16.81 -21.30
CA ALA A 210 2.60 15.68 -22.07
C ALA A 210 1.26 15.05 -21.60
N THR A 211 0.67 15.51 -20.49
CA THR A 211 -0.63 15.03 -19.95
C THR A 211 -1.84 15.88 -20.35
N ASN A 212 -1.65 17.02 -21.02
CA ASN A 212 -2.74 17.92 -21.41
C ASN A 212 -3.44 17.54 -22.73
N SER A 213 -3.15 16.38 -23.32
CA SER A 213 -3.85 15.91 -24.53
C SER A 213 -5.01 14.98 -24.17
N GLN A 214 -6.01 15.49 -23.45
CA GLN A 214 -7.36 14.98 -23.67
C GLN A 214 -7.76 15.35 -25.10
N GLU A 215 -8.38 14.39 -25.80
CA GLU A 215 -8.81 14.43 -27.19
C GLU A 215 -9.30 15.82 -27.65
N GLY A 216 -8.57 16.47 -28.57
CA GLY A 216 -9.07 17.65 -29.28
C GLY A 216 -7.98 18.58 -29.81
N THR A 217 -6.96 18.88 -28.99
CA THR A 217 -5.88 19.81 -29.37
C THR A 217 -4.56 19.05 -29.50
N ARG A 218 -4.18 18.69 -30.73
CA ARG A 218 -2.83 18.19 -31.04
C ARG A 218 -1.81 19.31 -30.82
N ASN A 219 -1.38 19.49 -29.58
CA ASN A 219 -0.17 20.27 -29.33
C ASN A 219 1.00 19.36 -29.66
N GLN A 220 1.68 19.61 -30.78
CA GLN A 220 2.97 18.98 -31.07
C GLN A 220 3.90 19.23 -29.88
N LEU A 221 4.44 18.16 -29.30
CA LEU A 221 5.47 18.29 -28.28
C LEU A 221 6.77 18.64 -29.02
N ASN A 222 7.34 19.80 -28.72
CA ASN A 222 8.66 20.11 -29.22
C ASN A 222 9.73 19.33 -28.40
N PRO A 223 10.94 19.12 -28.95
CA PRO A 223 11.99 18.36 -28.27
C PRO A 223 12.36 18.89 -26.88
N ASN A 224 12.30 20.22 -26.68
CA ASN A 224 12.62 20.84 -25.40
C ASN A 224 11.61 20.46 -24.31
N MET A 225 10.31 20.45 -24.64
CA MET A 225 9.24 20.02 -23.73
C MET A 225 9.39 18.54 -23.37
N MET A 226 9.68 17.69 -24.34
CA MET A 226 9.94 16.27 -24.09
C MET A 226 11.16 16.06 -23.17
N ALA A 227 12.23 16.82 -23.38
CA ALA A 227 13.42 16.76 -22.56
C ALA A 227 13.16 17.24 -21.11
N GLU A 228 12.36 18.29 -20.92
CA GLU A 228 11.97 18.79 -19.59
C GLU A 228 11.15 17.75 -18.81
N ASP A 229 10.18 17.10 -19.46
CA ASP A 229 9.38 16.02 -18.85
C ASP A 229 10.27 14.81 -18.48
N ILE A 230 11.21 14.41 -19.36
CA ILE A 230 12.18 13.32 -19.06
C ILE A 230 13.08 13.68 -17.87
N ASN A 231 13.58 14.91 -17.81
CA ASN A 231 14.46 15.35 -16.73
C ASN A 231 13.73 15.39 -15.39
N SER A 232 12.47 15.82 -15.39
CA SER A 232 11.59 15.76 -14.22
C SER A 232 11.41 14.31 -13.76
N LEU A 233 11.17 13.37 -14.69
CA LEU A 233 11.08 11.93 -14.41
C LEU A 233 12.32 11.36 -13.75
N LYS A 234 13.50 11.69 -14.27
CA LYS A 234 14.78 11.22 -13.71
C LYS A 234 15.01 11.75 -12.30
N LYS A 235 14.78 13.05 -12.09
CA LYS A 235 14.96 13.67 -10.77
C LYS A 235 14.06 13.00 -9.74
N ASN A 236 12.77 12.86 -10.05
CA ASN A 236 11.81 12.24 -9.16
C ASN A 236 12.07 10.74 -8.93
N LEU A 237 12.53 10.00 -9.97
CA LEU A 237 12.95 8.59 -9.80
C LEU A 237 14.07 8.46 -8.77
N ASN A 238 15.08 9.33 -8.81
CA ASN A 238 16.20 9.29 -7.86
C ASN A 238 15.72 9.57 -6.43
N GLU A 239 14.88 10.60 -6.25
CA GLU A 239 14.28 10.92 -4.94
C GLU A 239 13.46 9.76 -4.37
N LEU A 240 12.65 9.10 -5.20
CA LEU A 240 11.82 7.98 -4.76
C LEU A 240 12.60 6.69 -4.50
N LYS A 241 13.71 6.44 -5.21
CA LYS A 241 14.62 5.33 -4.89
C LYS A 241 15.23 5.52 -3.50
N LEU A 242 15.70 6.73 -3.19
CA LEU A 242 16.23 7.07 -1.87
C LEU A 242 15.16 6.93 -0.77
N GLU A 243 13.94 7.39 -1.05
CA GLU A 243 12.80 7.24 -0.14
C GLU A 243 12.51 5.75 0.15
N LEU A 244 12.38 4.92 -0.89
CA LEU A 244 12.12 3.49 -0.74
C LEU A 244 13.24 2.77 0.04
N ASP A 245 14.49 3.14 -0.22
CA ASP A 245 15.63 2.56 0.50
C ASP A 245 15.62 2.95 1.99
N GLN A 246 15.25 4.19 2.30
CA GLN A 246 15.11 4.64 3.68
C GLN A 246 13.96 3.94 4.39
N GLU A 247 12.79 3.86 3.76
CA GLU A 247 11.62 3.14 4.30
C GLU A 247 11.97 1.69 4.62
N LYS A 248 12.64 0.99 3.69
CA LYS A 248 13.11 -0.39 3.91
C LYS A 248 14.10 -0.50 5.07
N LYS A 249 14.98 0.48 5.26
CA LYS A 249 15.95 0.50 6.37
C LYS A 249 15.26 0.72 7.72
N GLU A 250 14.27 1.59 7.77
CA GLU A 250 13.52 1.88 9.00
C GLU A 250 12.59 0.73 9.38
N LEU A 251 11.91 0.13 8.40
CA LEU A 251 11.03 -1.02 8.61
C LEU A 251 11.78 -2.28 9.07
N LYS A 252 13.09 -2.39 8.82
CA LYS A 252 13.92 -3.49 9.36
C LYS A 252 14.17 -3.37 10.86
N LYS A 253 13.88 -2.22 11.48
CA LYS A 253 14.10 -1.96 12.90
C LYS A 253 12.89 -2.32 13.77
N ILE A 254 11.77 -2.69 13.16
CA ILE A 254 10.49 -3.01 13.83
C ILE A 254 10.07 -4.45 13.51
#